data_AF-A0A813FPJ3-F1
#
_entry.id   AF-A0A813FPJ3-F1
#
_cell.length_a   1.000
_cell.length_b   1.000
_cell.length_c   1.000
_cell.angle_alpha   90.00
_cell.angle_beta   90.00
_cell.angle_gamma   90.00
#
_symmetry.space_group_name_H-M   'P 1'
#
loop_
_entity.id
_entity.type
_entity.pdbx_description
1 polymer ?
#
loop_
_entity_poly.entity_id
_entity_poly.type
_entity_poly.pdbx_seq_one_letter_code
_entity_poly.pdbx_strand_id
1 'polypeptide(L)'
;MALCCRALTASQRLGPVLTLTSRSAVMQIRPHCSKWSSWETLRCQRVASISPADESFTRHDNSDSSDSPSRFASRYVAHGNPTFKVFDSSQLEHLIQEARLPRRRQPRSKPRRQNDAGEWPCNACTRLLPPHEFYLDAKTRRSTWCKDCTRTKTYEYARTLRGNAARLAASAMYRSRQRKIRCSLTQDDILEMMWEQKGCCAYSGVSMEMLVPNSHWRMSLERKDNESGYSRENSVLVVAEFNTPDYSRSPGVRKSEVLGTAQWSAAKVQHVFRARQVNEDLLQLAEDIRQAREKPGCSRSSSLKQQTDADGKWQCVACGQYKYMTGFHSHAGKVNGIRSDCKQCCRDSSMRHRSTLRGHVQTILSHVRARSNTRQLLTDLDLNSIIDMLWLQRGRCFYSGIPLQYKALHVHWRMSLERVNNSVGYTKENCVLIAVEFNTSDYSRNKATTQVFGTAQWSREKVIHVWGPAFCETLQIS
;
A
#
# COMPACT_ATOMS: atom_id res chain seq x y z
N MET A 1 -58.21 -35.51 17.21
CA MET A 1 -57.33 -35.96 16.11
C MET A 1 -55.90 -35.70 16.53
N ALA A 2 -55.31 -36.61 17.32
CA ALA A 2 -54.48 -37.75 16.89
C ALA A 2 -53.05 -37.29 16.54
N LEU A 3 -52.12 -37.42 17.49
CA LEU A 3 -51.06 -38.47 17.56
C LEU A 3 -49.86 -38.10 16.65
N CYS A 4 -48.59 -38.06 17.10
CA CYS A 4 -47.90 -39.20 17.67
C CYS A 4 -46.60 -38.79 18.40
N CYS A 5 -46.40 -39.38 19.59
CA CYS A 5 -45.15 -39.42 20.35
C CYS A 5 -44.18 -40.47 19.79
N ARG A 6 -42.87 -40.23 19.92
CA ARG A 6 -41.91 -41.32 20.19
C ARG A 6 -40.83 -40.86 21.16
N ALA A 7 -40.86 -41.48 22.33
CA ALA A 7 -39.83 -41.49 23.35
C ALA A 7 -38.73 -42.49 22.97
N LEU A 8 -37.49 -42.18 23.35
CA LEU A 8 -36.43 -43.16 23.55
C LEU A 8 -35.71 -42.82 24.86
N THR A 9 -35.92 -43.67 25.86
CA THR A 9 -35.17 -43.76 27.10
C THR A 9 -34.04 -44.77 26.92
N ALA A 10 -32.82 -44.44 27.35
CA ALA A 10 -31.77 -45.42 27.56
C ALA A 10 -30.80 -44.98 28.67
N SER A 11 -31.12 -45.48 29.86
CA SER A 11 -30.27 -46.07 30.90
C SER A 11 -28.88 -45.49 31.22
N GLN A 12 -28.77 -45.18 32.51
CA GLN A 12 -27.58 -44.81 33.28
C GLN A 12 -26.56 -45.95 33.36
N ARG A 13 -25.27 -45.61 33.26
CA ARG A 13 -24.18 -46.34 33.94
C ARG A 13 -23.23 -45.31 34.55
N LEU A 14 -23.30 -45.17 35.87
CA LEU A 14 -22.33 -44.43 36.68
C LEU A 14 -21.08 -45.30 36.86
N GLY A 15 -19.94 -44.83 36.38
CA GLY A 15 -18.61 -45.35 36.70
C GLY A 15 -17.98 -44.57 37.87
N PRO A 16 -17.00 -45.14 38.57
CA PRO A 16 -16.51 -44.61 39.84
C PRO A 16 -15.71 -43.31 39.67
N VAL A 17 -15.97 -42.38 40.58
CA VAL A 17 -15.29 -41.11 40.78
C VAL A 17 -13.86 -41.37 41.28
N LEU A 18 -12.86 -41.14 40.43
CA LEU A 18 -11.46 -41.03 40.83
C LEU A 18 -11.22 -39.61 41.33
N THR A 19 -11.02 -39.46 42.63
CA THR A 19 -10.54 -38.24 43.28
C THR A 19 -9.07 -38.02 42.93
N LEU A 20 -8.82 -37.15 41.94
CA LEU A 20 -7.50 -36.58 41.67
C LEU A 20 -7.28 -35.38 42.60
N THR A 21 -6.42 -35.57 43.60
CA THR A 21 -5.87 -34.47 44.42
C THR A 21 -4.99 -33.58 43.55
N SER A 22 -5.43 -32.36 43.28
CA SER A 22 -4.63 -31.33 42.61
C SER A 22 -3.56 -30.79 43.57
N ARG A 23 -2.30 -31.19 43.36
CA ARG A 23 -1.14 -30.44 43.87
C ARG A 23 -0.93 -29.23 42.96
N SER A 24 -1.36 -28.07 43.42
CA SER A 24 -1.00 -26.78 42.84
C SER A 24 0.50 -26.52 43.01
N ALA A 25 1.28 -26.77 41.96
CA ALA A 25 2.64 -26.26 41.85
C ALA A 25 2.56 -24.82 41.32
N VAL A 26 2.72 -23.85 42.21
CA VAL A 26 2.92 -22.44 41.86
C VAL A 26 4.31 -22.32 41.25
N MET A 27 4.38 -22.37 39.92
CA MET A 27 5.61 -22.09 39.19
C MET A 27 5.79 -20.55 39.14
N GLN A 28 6.56 -20.02 40.09
CA GLN A 28 7.00 -18.63 40.08
C GLN A 28 7.96 -18.41 38.89
N ILE A 29 7.43 -17.93 37.77
CA ILE A 29 8.25 -17.36 36.70
C ILE A 29 8.72 -15.99 37.19
N ARG A 30 9.98 -15.88 37.62
CA ARG A 30 10.63 -14.59 37.91
C ARG A 30 10.83 -13.82 36.60
N PRO A 31 10.32 -12.59 36.45
CA PRO A 31 10.63 -11.78 35.27
C PRO A 31 12.05 -11.21 35.42
N HIS A 32 12.97 -11.70 34.59
CA HIS A 32 14.26 -11.06 34.37
C HIS A 32 14.04 -9.82 33.48
N CYS A 33 13.60 -8.71 34.07
CA CYS A 33 13.40 -7.45 33.38
C CYS A 33 14.04 -6.30 34.18
N SER A 34 15.37 -6.15 34.05
CA SER A 34 16.11 -5.04 34.68
C SER A 34 17.15 -4.38 33.77
N LYS A 35 17.10 -4.62 32.44
CA LYS A 35 18.03 -3.98 31.48
C LYS A 35 17.40 -3.35 30.23
N TRP A 36 16.08 -3.24 30.16
CA TRP A 36 15.40 -2.80 28.92
C TRP A 36 14.77 -1.40 29.00
N SER A 37 14.69 -0.76 30.17
CA SER A 37 14.08 0.57 30.33
C SER A 37 14.91 1.72 29.74
N SER A 38 16.19 1.52 29.41
CA SER A 38 17.02 2.58 28.82
C SER A 38 16.89 2.72 27.29
N TRP A 39 16.30 1.74 26.60
CA TRP A 39 16.22 1.73 25.14
C TRP A 39 15.03 2.54 24.57
N GLU A 40 13.94 2.72 25.32
CA GLU A 40 12.77 3.48 24.87
C GLU A 40 13.02 5.01 24.89
N THR A 41 13.77 5.52 25.88
CA THR A 41 14.09 6.95 25.98
C THR A 41 15.12 7.40 24.93
N LEU A 42 16.05 6.53 24.54
CA LEU A 42 17.10 6.84 23.54
C LEU A 42 16.57 6.89 22.09
N ARG A 43 15.41 6.28 21.80
CA ARG A 43 14.86 6.24 20.43
C ARG A 43 13.99 7.47 20.10
N CYS A 44 13.27 8.01 21.08
CA CYS A 44 12.55 9.29 20.90
C CYS A 44 13.51 10.48 20.72
N GLN A 45 14.72 10.44 21.29
CA GLN A 45 15.70 11.52 21.11
C GLN A 45 16.50 11.40 19.80
N ARG A 46 16.82 10.20 19.30
CA ARG A 46 17.60 10.05 18.05
C ARG A 46 16.83 10.30 16.75
N VAL A 47 15.50 10.16 16.74
CA VAL A 47 14.71 10.50 15.55
C VAL A 47 14.50 12.02 15.43
N ALA A 48 14.62 12.76 16.53
CA ALA A 48 14.53 14.23 16.55
C ALA A 48 15.85 14.95 16.19
N SER A 49 16.98 14.24 16.05
CA SER A 49 18.31 14.83 15.89
C SER A 49 19.00 14.49 14.56
N ILE A 50 18.26 14.20 13.50
CA ILE A 50 18.81 14.26 12.14
C ILE A 50 18.80 15.74 11.72
N SER A 51 19.83 16.47 12.15
CA SER A 51 20.16 17.77 11.58
C SER A 51 20.48 17.59 10.08
N PRO A 52 20.11 18.53 9.21
CA PRO A 52 20.54 18.49 7.81
C PRO A 52 22.06 18.52 7.77
N ALA A 53 22.67 17.55 7.08
CA ALA A 53 24.10 17.56 6.83
C ALA A 53 24.46 18.81 6.02
N ASP A 54 25.44 19.55 6.50
CA ASP A 54 26.16 20.58 5.75
C ASP A 54 26.78 19.93 4.50
N GLU A 55 26.14 20.12 3.35
CA GLU A 55 26.79 19.97 2.05
C GLU A 55 27.59 21.24 1.76
N SER A 56 28.82 21.30 2.26
CA SER A 56 29.81 22.27 1.78
C SER A 56 30.27 21.84 0.38
N PHE A 57 29.50 22.19 -0.63
CA PHE A 57 29.91 22.08 -2.03
C PHE A 57 30.74 23.31 -2.38
N THR A 58 32.05 23.12 -2.57
CA THR A 58 32.96 24.13 -3.12
C THR A 58 32.47 24.55 -4.50
N ARG A 59 31.98 25.79 -4.61
CA ARG A 59 31.69 26.45 -5.89
C ARG A 59 33.01 26.84 -6.55
N HIS A 60 33.23 26.34 -7.76
CA HIS A 60 34.12 27.02 -8.70
C HIS A 60 33.38 28.23 -9.26
N ASP A 61 33.99 29.40 -9.07
CA ASP A 61 33.60 30.65 -9.69
C ASP A 61 33.77 30.54 -11.20
N ASN A 62 32.66 30.68 -11.93
CA ASN A 62 32.66 31.12 -13.32
C ASN A 62 31.78 32.37 -13.38
N SER A 63 32.45 33.51 -13.41
CA SER A 63 31.90 34.80 -13.83
C SER A 63 31.59 34.76 -15.32
N ASP A 64 30.37 35.16 -15.67
CA ASP A 64 29.91 35.80 -16.91
C ASP A 64 28.66 35.16 -17.51
N SER A 65 27.52 35.83 -17.27
CA SER A 65 26.59 36.28 -18.31
C SER A 65 25.30 36.76 -17.65
N SER A 66 25.06 38.05 -17.80
CA SER A 66 23.81 38.73 -17.45
C SER A 66 22.71 38.32 -18.42
N ASP A 67 21.82 37.42 -18.00
CA ASP A 67 20.51 37.25 -18.64
C ASP A 67 19.43 37.10 -17.57
N SER A 68 18.50 38.06 -17.56
CA SER A 68 17.43 38.18 -16.57
C SER A 68 16.27 37.22 -16.86
N PRO A 69 15.86 36.33 -15.94
CA PRO A 69 14.60 35.63 -16.06
C PRO A 69 13.52 36.26 -15.17
N SER A 70 12.47 36.71 -15.86
CA SER A 70 11.05 36.68 -15.49
C SER A 70 10.64 36.81 -14.00
N ARG A 71 9.91 37.91 -13.74
CA ARG A 71 9.29 38.35 -12.49
C ARG A 71 8.14 37.47 -11.92
N PHE A 72 8.17 36.14 -12.01
CA PHE A 72 7.04 35.32 -11.50
C PHE A 72 7.36 34.24 -10.46
N ALA A 73 8.57 34.16 -9.92
CA ALA A 73 8.96 33.06 -9.00
C ALA A 73 9.27 33.45 -7.53
N SER A 74 8.96 34.67 -7.06
CA SER A 74 9.47 35.17 -5.76
C SER A 74 8.42 35.34 -4.63
N ARG A 75 7.40 34.47 -4.53
CA ARG A 75 6.50 34.44 -3.35
C ARG A 75 6.10 33.02 -2.96
N TYR A 76 7.04 32.23 -2.45
CA TYR A 76 6.70 31.11 -1.56
C TYR A 76 7.78 31.05 -0.47
N VAL A 77 7.54 31.83 0.58
CA VAL A 77 8.29 31.76 1.84
C VAL A 77 7.93 30.44 2.51
N ALA A 78 8.91 29.81 3.16
CA ALA A 78 8.76 28.61 3.96
C ALA A 78 7.75 28.85 5.09
N HIS A 79 6.48 28.50 4.88
CA HIS A 79 5.43 28.63 5.89
C HIS A 79 5.25 27.33 6.64
N GLY A 80 4.96 27.46 7.94
CA GLY A 80 4.69 26.37 8.86
C GLY A 80 3.57 25.44 8.38
N ASN A 81 3.35 24.35 9.12
CA ASN A 81 2.41 23.27 8.81
C ASN A 81 1.22 23.77 7.97
N PRO A 82 1.12 23.38 6.68
CA PRO A 82 0.10 23.92 5.79
C PRO A 82 -1.26 23.64 6.40
N THR A 83 -1.89 24.69 6.93
CA THR A 83 -3.26 24.62 7.43
C THR A 83 -4.12 24.22 6.24
N PHE A 84 -4.67 23.00 6.28
CA PHE A 84 -5.50 22.48 5.21
C PHE A 84 -6.64 23.45 4.94
N LYS A 85 -6.66 24.03 3.74
CA LYS A 85 -7.69 24.98 3.35
C LYS A 85 -8.97 24.21 3.06
N VAL A 86 -9.88 24.20 4.02
CA VAL A 86 -11.26 23.77 3.77
C VAL A 86 -11.89 24.83 2.86
N PHE A 87 -12.32 24.43 1.67
CA PHE A 87 -13.06 25.32 0.79
C PHE A 87 -14.46 25.53 1.39
N ASP A 88 -14.87 26.78 1.53
CA ASP A 88 -16.28 27.05 1.77
C ASP A 88 -17.11 26.64 0.53
N SER A 89 -18.40 26.40 0.72
CA SER A 89 -19.27 25.93 -0.37
C SER A 89 -19.31 26.89 -1.57
N SER A 90 -19.20 28.20 -1.35
CA SER A 90 -19.23 29.20 -2.43
C SER A 90 -17.94 29.19 -3.27
N GLN A 91 -16.78 29.03 -2.62
CA GLN A 91 -15.49 28.87 -3.30
C GLN A 91 -15.46 27.61 -4.15
N LEU A 92 -15.97 26.50 -3.61
CA LEU A 92 -16.04 25.24 -4.35
C LEU A 92 -16.98 25.37 -5.55
N GLU A 93 -18.14 26.00 -5.38
CA GLU A 93 -19.10 26.25 -6.46
C GLU A 93 -18.46 27.06 -7.59
N HIS A 94 -17.80 28.16 -7.25
CA HIS A 94 -17.12 29.02 -8.22
C HIS A 94 -16.05 28.25 -9.00
N LEU A 95 -15.21 27.44 -8.31
CA LEU A 95 -14.19 26.61 -8.97
C LEU A 95 -14.81 25.59 -9.93
N ILE A 96 -15.95 25.00 -9.56
CA ILE A 96 -16.68 24.04 -10.41
C ILE A 96 -17.27 24.74 -11.64
N GLN A 97 -17.88 25.91 -11.46
CA GLN A 97 -18.40 26.72 -12.56
C GLN A 97 -17.28 27.11 -13.53
N GLU A 98 -16.14 27.60 -13.01
CA GLU A 98 -14.95 27.91 -13.81
C GLU A 98 -14.44 26.66 -14.56
N ALA A 99 -14.44 25.49 -13.91
CA ALA A 99 -14.00 24.24 -14.51
C ALA A 99 -14.89 23.76 -15.67
N ARG A 100 -16.18 24.13 -15.66
CA ARG A 100 -17.17 23.79 -16.70
C ARG A 100 -17.13 24.69 -17.94
N LEU A 101 -16.61 25.91 -17.83
CA LEU A 101 -16.55 26.83 -18.98
C LEU A 101 -15.87 26.16 -20.19
N PRO A 102 -16.19 26.50 -21.45
CA PRO A 102 -15.45 25.93 -22.58
C PRO A 102 -13.97 26.36 -22.55
N ARG A 103 -13.06 25.48 -22.99
CA ARG A 103 -11.64 25.87 -23.14
C ARG A 103 -11.55 26.97 -24.20
N ARG A 104 -10.97 28.12 -23.85
CA ARG A 104 -10.62 29.15 -24.84
C ARG A 104 -9.69 28.51 -25.87
N ARG A 105 -10.14 28.47 -27.13
CA ARG A 105 -9.30 28.00 -28.23
C ARG A 105 -8.14 28.98 -28.34
N GLN A 106 -6.93 28.48 -28.13
CA GLN A 106 -5.77 29.31 -28.41
C GLN A 106 -5.68 29.52 -29.92
N PRO A 107 -5.33 30.74 -30.36
CA PRO A 107 -5.13 31.01 -31.78
C PRO A 107 -4.11 30.02 -32.35
N ARG A 108 -4.33 29.59 -33.59
CA ARG A 108 -3.40 28.69 -34.27
C ARG A 108 -2.04 29.38 -34.36
N SER A 109 -1.01 28.77 -33.78
CA SER A 109 0.34 29.27 -33.90
C SER A 109 0.80 29.23 -35.36
N LYS A 110 1.55 30.24 -35.79
CA LYS A 110 2.15 30.27 -37.13
C LYS A 110 3.03 29.02 -37.36
N PRO A 111 3.16 28.53 -38.61
CA PRO A 111 4.07 27.45 -38.95
C PRO A 111 5.49 27.81 -38.50
N ARG A 112 6.18 26.85 -37.87
CA ARG A 112 7.57 27.03 -37.46
C ARG A 112 8.49 26.55 -38.57
N ARG A 113 9.62 27.23 -38.76
CA ARG A 113 10.72 26.79 -39.62
C ARG A 113 11.91 26.40 -38.75
N GLN A 114 12.64 25.40 -39.21
CA GLN A 114 13.91 24.99 -38.62
C GLN A 114 14.99 26.03 -39.00
N ASN A 115 15.97 26.26 -38.14
CA ASN A 115 17.15 27.04 -38.51
C ASN A 115 18.14 26.15 -39.29
N ASP A 116 19.24 26.75 -39.76
CA ASP A 116 20.27 26.05 -40.54
C ASP A 116 20.98 24.95 -39.72
N ALA A 117 21.05 25.10 -38.40
CA ALA A 117 21.61 24.11 -37.47
C ALA A 117 20.67 22.91 -37.20
N GLY A 118 19.47 22.92 -37.79
CA GLY A 118 18.53 21.83 -37.59
C GLY A 118 17.70 21.93 -36.29
N GLU A 119 17.70 23.07 -35.62
CA GLU A 119 16.98 23.32 -34.38
C GLU A 119 15.61 23.93 -34.65
N TRP A 120 14.70 23.73 -33.69
CA TRP A 120 13.32 24.17 -33.78
C TRP A 120 13.00 25.16 -32.66
N PRO A 121 12.33 26.29 -32.96
CA PRO A 121 11.93 27.23 -31.93
C PRO A 121 10.78 26.66 -31.11
N CYS A 122 10.85 26.72 -29.79
CA CYS A 122 9.72 26.38 -28.92
C CYS A 122 8.70 27.54 -28.89
N ASN A 123 7.42 27.27 -29.19
CA ASN A 123 6.40 28.34 -29.19
C ASN A 123 6.09 28.92 -27.79
N ALA A 124 6.54 28.29 -26.71
CA ALA A 124 6.31 28.75 -25.34
C ALA A 124 7.50 29.54 -24.79
N CYS A 125 8.72 28.98 -24.85
CA CYS A 125 9.93 29.62 -24.31
C CYS A 125 10.85 30.25 -25.36
N THR A 126 10.46 30.25 -26.64
CA THR A 126 11.18 30.78 -27.82
C THR A 126 12.58 30.21 -28.09
N ARG A 127 13.15 29.39 -27.19
CA ARG A 127 14.44 28.73 -27.36
C ARG A 127 14.47 27.85 -28.61
N LEU A 128 15.57 27.92 -29.36
CA LEU A 128 15.92 26.97 -30.42
C LEU A 128 16.48 25.71 -29.75
N LEU A 129 15.90 24.55 -30.06
CA LEU A 129 16.26 23.29 -29.44
C LEU A 129 16.36 22.17 -30.49
N PRO A 130 17.22 21.16 -30.28
CA PRO A 130 17.32 20.03 -31.19
C PRO A 130 16.03 19.20 -31.23
N PRO A 131 15.76 18.43 -32.30
CA PRO A 131 14.49 17.72 -32.47
C PRO A 131 14.11 16.75 -31.34
N HIS A 132 15.08 16.14 -30.66
CA HIS A 132 14.82 15.19 -29.57
C HIS A 132 14.29 15.85 -28.30
N GLU A 133 14.36 17.18 -28.19
CA GLU A 133 13.76 17.96 -27.08
C GLU A 133 12.26 18.22 -27.26
N PHE A 134 11.66 17.67 -28.31
CA PHE A 134 10.23 17.76 -28.57
C PHE A 134 9.59 16.36 -28.53
N TYR A 135 8.32 16.29 -28.12
CA TYR A 135 7.53 15.07 -28.25
C TYR A 135 7.19 14.82 -29.73
N LEU A 136 7.12 13.56 -30.15
CA LEU A 136 6.63 13.18 -31.48
C LEU A 136 5.11 13.08 -31.44
N ASP A 137 4.41 13.85 -32.28
CA ASP A 137 2.97 13.76 -32.47
C ASP A 137 2.70 12.95 -33.76
N ALA A 138 1.73 12.03 -33.71
CA ALA A 138 1.36 11.17 -34.82
C ALA A 138 1.02 11.95 -36.10
N LYS A 139 0.50 13.19 -35.99
CA LYS A 139 0.12 14.01 -37.16
C LYS A 139 1.22 14.94 -37.65
N THR A 140 1.77 15.74 -36.74
CA THR A 140 2.71 16.82 -37.08
C THR A 140 4.17 16.37 -37.05
N ARG A 141 4.41 15.09 -36.71
CA ARG A 141 5.69 14.47 -36.38
C ARG A 141 6.39 15.09 -35.17
N ARG A 142 6.12 16.34 -34.77
CA ARG A 142 6.75 17.04 -33.63
C ARG A 142 5.83 18.05 -32.96
N SER A 143 5.83 18.06 -31.62
CA SER A 143 5.17 19.07 -30.79
C SER A 143 5.70 20.48 -31.08
N THR A 144 4.80 21.47 -30.98
CA THR A 144 5.17 22.89 -31.08
C THR A 144 5.87 23.41 -29.81
N TRP A 145 5.76 22.68 -28.70
CA TRP A 145 6.35 23.03 -27.41
C TRP A 145 7.41 21.99 -27.06
N CYS A 146 8.55 22.43 -26.51
CA CYS A 146 9.57 21.51 -26.02
C CYS A 146 9.03 20.67 -24.86
N LYS A 147 9.74 19.59 -24.51
CA LYS A 147 9.35 18.67 -23.44
C LYS A 147 9.15 19.39 -22.10
N ASP A 148 10.04 20.32 -21.75
CA ASP A 148 9.94 21.08 -20.49
C ASP A 148 8.74 22.03 -20.44
N CYS A 149 8.51 22.81 -21.50
CA CYS A 149 7.34 23.68 -21.57
C CYS A 149 6.04 22.87 -21.56
N THR A 150 6.02 21.72 -22.24
CA THR A 150 4.88 20.80 -22.24
C THR A 150 4.62 20.22 -20.85
N ARG A 151 5.67 19.79 -20.14
CA ARG A 151 5.59 19.33 -18.75
C ARG A 151 5.06 20.41 -17.82
N THR A 152 5.61 21.62 -17.91
CA THR A 152 5.20 22.79 -17.11
C THR A 152 3.74 23.12 -17.33
N LYS A 153 3.30 23.23 -18.59
CA LYS A 153 1.89 23.46 -18.94
C LYS A 153 0.97 22.37 -18.40
N THR A 154 1.38 21.11 -18.54
CA THR A 154 0.60 19.96 -18.07
C THR A 154 0.47 19.99 -16.55
N TYR A 155 1.55 20.35 -15.85
CA TYR A 155 1.58 20.52 -14.42
C TYR A 155 0.67 21.66 -13.96
N GLU A 156 0.80 22.86 -14.54
CA GLU A 156 -0.08 24.01 -14.27
C GLU A 156 -1.55 23.70 -14.55
N TYR A 157 -1.83 23.02 -15.67
CA TYR A 157 -3.20 22.60 -15.96
C TYR A 157 -3.73 21.61 -14.91
N ALA A 158 -2.90 20.67 -14.45
CA ALA A 158 -3.26 19.75 -13.37
C ALA A 158 -3.46 20.44 -12.01
N ARG A 159 -2.95 21.67 -11.83
CA ARG A 159 -3.24 22.54 -10.68
C ARG A 159 -4.59 23.26 -10.76
N THR A 160 -5.28 23.19 -11.89
CA THR A 160 -6.66 23.68 -12.00
C THR A 160 -7.63 22.55 -11.67
N LEU A 161 -8.80 22.90 -11.11
CA LEU A 161 -9.84 21.90 -10.82
C LEU A 161 -10.24 21.15 -12.10
N ARG A 162 -10.42 21.88 -13.20
CA ARG A 162 -10.70 21.31 -14.53
C ARG A 162 -9.68 20.26 -14.95
N GLY A 163 -8.39 20.61 -14.89
CA GLY A 163 -7.35 19.70 -15.34
C GLY A 163 -7.20 18.49 -14.44
N ASN A 164 -7.42 18.64 -13.13
CA ASN A 164 -7.46 17.51 -12.22
C ASN A 164 -8.63 16.55 -12.53
N ALA A 165 -9.85 17.08 -12.66
CA ALA A 165 -11.05 16.29 -13.00
C ALA A 165 -10.89 15.56 -14.34
N ALA A 166 -10.44 16.28 -15.38
CA ALA A 166 -10.21 15.69 -16.71
C ALA A 166 -9.15 14.57 -16.65
N ARG A 167 -8.08 14.76 -15.88
CA ARG A 167 -7.03 13.75 -15.69
C ARG A 167 -7.54 12.51 -14.97
N LEU A 168 -8.40 12.65 -13.96
CA LEU A 168 -9.02 11.51 -13.27
C LEU A 168 -9.92 10.71 -14.20
N ALA A 169 -10.82 11.38 -14.95
CA ALA A 169 -11.69 10.73 -15.93
C ALA A 169 -10.87 10.00 -17.03
N ALA A 170 -9.84 10.66 -17.59
CA ALA A 170 -8.96 10.04 -18.58
C ALA A 170 -8.20 8.83 -18.01
N SER A 171 -7.75 8.91 -16.76
CA SER A 171 -7.07 7.80 -16.08
C SER A 171 -8.01 6.62 -15.85
N ALA A 172 -9.27 6.87 -15.47
CA ALA A 172 -10.31 5.86 -15.31
C ALA A 172 -10.56 5.14 -16.64
N MET A 173 -10.73 5.89 -17.73
CA MET A 173 -10.93 5.35 -19.07
C MET A 173 -9.74 4.49 -19.52
N TYR A 174 -8.51 4.97 -19.34
CA TYR A 174 -7.30 4.21 -19.66
C TYR A 174 -7.23 2.88 -18.90
N ARG A 175 -7.40 2.91 -17.56
CA ARG A 175 -7.40 1.71 -16.72
C ARG A 175 -8.51 0.73 -17.10
N SER A 176 -9.67 1.26 -17.49
CA SER A 176 -10.81 0.45 -17.92
C SER A 176 -10.51 -0.33 -19.19
N ARG A 177 -9.88 0.32 -20.18
CA ARG A 177 -9.41 -0.34 -21.40
C ARG A 177 -8.40 -1.45 -21.11
N GLN A 178 -7.41 -1.17 -20.25
CA GLN A 178 -6.39 -2.16 -19.86
C GLN A 178 -7.00 -3.40 -19.19
N ARG A 179 -8.06 -3.21 -18.40
CA ARG A 179 -8.76 -4.30 -17.69
C ARG A 179 -9.95 -4.87 -18.46
N LYS A 180 -10.26 -4.35 -19.65
CA LYS A 180 -11.45 -4.70 -20.45
C LYS A 180 -12.77 -4.56 -19.67
N ILE A 181 -12.89 -3.51 -18.84
CA ILE A 181 -14.12 -3.15 -18.12
C ILE A 181 -14.75 -1.88 -18.71
N ARG A 182 -16.05 -1.66 -18.47
CA ARG A 182 -16.77 -0.46 -18.96
C ARG A 182 -16.37 0.80 -18.19
N CYS A 183 -16.42 1.95 -18.86
CA CYS A 183 -16.20 3.27 -18.26
C CYS A 183 -17.18 4.27 -18.88
N SER A 184 -18.11 4.79 -18.09
CA SER A 184 -19.03 5.87 -18.49
C SER A 184 -18.68 7.21 -17.86
N LEU A 185 -17.71 7.26 -16.95
CA LEU A 185 -17.30 8.51 -16.29
C LEU A 185 -16.79 9.57 -17.27
N THR A 186 -17.38 10.75 -17.16
CA THR A 186 -16.99 11.98 -17.83
C THR A 186 -16.25 12.92 -16.86
N GLN A 187 -15.76 14.05 -17.37
CA GLN A 187 -15.22 15.11 -16.51
C GLN A 187 -16.29 15.70 -15.59
N ASP A 188 -17.51 15.90 -16.09
CA ASP A 188 -18.60 16.51 -15.33
C ASP A 188 -19.08 15.63 -14.19
N ASP A 189 -19.09 14.30 -14.37
CA ASP A 189 -19.35 13.36 -13.28
C ASP A 189 -18.36 13.52 -12.13
N ILE A 190 -17.08 13.80 -12.42
CA ILE A 190 -16.07 14.05 -11.38
C ILE A 190 -16.35 15.36 -10.64
N LEU A 191 -16.76 16.42 -11.35
CA LEU A 191 -17.08 17.71 -10.75
C LEU A 191 -18.35 17.62 -9.89
N GLU A 192 -19.36 16.86 -10.33
CA GLU A 192 -20.58 16.62 -9.56
C GLU A 192 -20.31 15.81 -8.30
N MET A 193 -19.52 14.73 -8.39
CA MET A 193 -19.07 13.98 -7.22
C MET A 193 -18.34 14.87 -6.20
N MET A 194 -17.53 15.82 -6.68
CA MET A 194 -16.82 16.75 -5.82
C MET A 194 -17.75 17.73 -5.09
N TRP A 195 -18.76 18.24 -5.78
CA TRP A 195 -19.80 19.06 -5.19
C TRP A 195 -20.59 18.30 -4.12
N GLU A 196 -21.08 17.10 -4.46
CA GLU A 196 -21.83 16.22 -3.56
C GLU A 196 -21.03 15.87 -2.31
N GLN A 197 -19.72 15.66 -2.45
CA GLN A 197 -18.80 15.34 -1.35
C GLN A 197 -18.22 16.59 -0.67
N LYS A 198 -18.60 17.80 -1.10
CA LYS A 198 -18.13 19.08 -0.56
C LYS A 198 -16.59 19.19 -0.54
N GLY A 199 -15.93 18.62 -1.54
CA GLY A 199 -14.46 18.56 -1.61
C GLY A 199 -13.78 17.62 -0.61
N CYS A 200 -14.53 16.80 0.13
CA CYS A 200 -14.02 15.87 1.13
C CYS A 200 -13.95 14.43 0.62
N CYS A 201 -13.10 13.61 1.23
CA CYS A 201 -13.02 12.18 0.96
C CYS A 201 -14.32 11.47 1.36
N ALA A 202 -14.88 10.70 0.44
CA ALA A 202 -16.13 9.94 0.68
C ALA A 202 -16.07 8.95 1.85
N TYR A 203 -14.89 8.52 2.29
CA TYR A 203 -14.74 7.53 3.37
C TYR A 203 -14.42 8.15 4.72
N SER A 204 -13.57 9.16 4.76
CA SER A 204 -13.02 9.71 6.00
C SER A 204 -13.49 11.12 6.32
N GLY A 205 -14.10 11.83 5.36
CA GLY A 205 -14.43 13.25 5.52
C GLY A 205 -13.22 14.19 5.46
N VAL A 206 -12.00 13.68 5.31
CA VAL A 206 -10.78 14.50 5.17
C VAL A 206 -10.89 15.36 3.92
N SER A 207 -10.61 16.66 4.06
CA SER A 207 -10.58 17.60 2.93
C SER A 207 -9.52 17.16 1.91
N MET A 208 -9.92 17.03 0.64
CA MET A 208 -8.99 16.64 -0.41
C MET A 208 -8.24 17.85 -0.95
N GLU A 209 -6.95 17.68 -1.24
CA GLU A 209 -6.18 18.68 -1.97
C GLU A 209 -6.42 18.55 -3.47
N MET A 210 -7.02 19.58 -4.04
CA MET A 210 -7.54 19.58 -5.42
C MET A 210 -6.60 20.29 -6.41
N LEU A 211 -5.81 21.25 -5.94
CA LEU A 211 -5.07 22.19 -6.80
C LEU A 211 -3.56 22.01 -6.71
N VAL A 212 -3.07 21.21 -5.77
CA VAL A 212 -1.64 20.92 -5.63
C VAL A 212 -1.37 19.45 -5.99
N PRO A 213 -0.82 19.17 -7.18
CA PRO A 213 -0.36 17.83 -7.54
C PRO A 213 0.73 17.37 -6.57
N ASN A 214 0.81 16.05 -6.35
CA ASN A 214 1.79 15.42 -5.47
C ASN A 214 1.76 15.97 -4.02
N SER A 215 0.60 16.42 -3.55
CA SER A 215 0.38 16.82 -2.17
C SER A 215 0.01 15.63 -1.28
N HIS A 216 -0.02 15.89 0.03
CA HIS A 216 -0.78 15.09 0.98
C HIS A 216 -2.28 15.21 0.67
N TRP A 217 -3.03 14.13 0.92
CA TRP A 217 -4.48 14.13 0.73
C TRP A 217 -4.92 14.48 -0.70
N ARG A 218 -4.05 14.23 -1.69
CA ARG A 218 -4.37 14.46 -3.09
C ARG A 218 -5.61 13.65 -3.48
N MET A 219 -6.51 14.27 -4.23
CA MET A 219 -7.70 13.60 -4.72
C MET A 219 -7.34 12.40 -5.63
N SER A 220 -8.09 11.33 -5.46
CA SER A 220 -8.04 10.11 -6.25
C SER A 220 -9.45 9.60 -6.50
N LEU A 221 -9.60 8.82 -7.57
CA LEU A 221 -10.84 8.12 -7.89
C LEU A 221 -10.76 6.66 -7.44
N GLU A 222 -11.80 6.17 -6.77
CA GLU A 222 -11.93 4.80 -6.28
C GLU A 222 -13.26 4.19 -6.74
N ARG A 223 -13.28 2.89 -7.02
CA ARG A 223 -14.52 2.16 -7.36
C ARG A 223 -15.13 1.57 -6.10
N LYS A 224 -16.43 1.74 -5.89
CA LYS A 224 -17.15 1.14 -4.75
C LYS A 224 -17.14 -0.39 -4.84
N ASP A 225 -17.41 -0.92 -6.03
CA ASP A 225 -17.25 -2.32 -6.38
C ASP A 225 -16.20 -2.51 -7.48
N ASN A 226 -15.24 -3.39 -7.20
CA ASN A 226 -14.14 -3.71 -8.09
C ASN A 226 -14.52 -4.64 -9.27
N GLU A 227 -15.67 -5.32 -9.22
CA GLU A 227 -16.21 -6.13 -10.31
C GLU A 227 -16.91 -5.24 -11.36
N SER A 228 -17.47 -4.13 -10.91
CA SER A 228 -18.10 -3.14 -11.76
C SER A 228 -17.09 -2.16 -12.41
N GLY A 229 -17.50 -1.60 -13.56
CA GLY A 229 -16.75 -0.57 -14.29
C GLY A 229 -16.69 0.77 -13.57
N TYR A 230 -16.07 1.77 -14.19
CA TYR A 230 -16.14 3.15 -13.68
C TYR A 230 -17.43 3.81 -14.18
N SER A 231 -18.37 4.06 -13.28
CA SER A 231 -19.56 4.90 -13.52
C SER A 231 -19.71 5.90 -12.37
N ARG A 232 -20.60 6.89 -12.50
CA ARG A 232 -20.88 7.85 -11.43
C ARG A 232 -21.38 7.13 -10.16
N GLU A 233 -22.23 6.13 -10.32
CA GLU A 233 -22.85 5.38 -9.22
C GLU A 233 -21.83 4.47 -8.52
N ASN A 234 -20.90 3.89 -9.28
CA ASN A 234 -19.88 2.97 -8.77
C ASN A 234 -18.53 3.64 -8.46
N SER A 235 -18.43 4.96 -8.52
CA SER A 235 -17.18 5.66 -8.21
C SER A 235 -17.37 6.67 -7.09
N VAL A 236 -16.28 6.95 -6.38
CA VAL A 236 -16.21 7.99 -5.35
C VAL A 236 -14.87 8.69 -5.41
N LEU A 237 -14.79 9.91 -4.85
CA LEU A 237 -13.54 10.60 -4.68
C LEU A 237 -13.01 10.32 -3.28
N VAL A 238 -11.73 9.99 -3.21
CA VAL A 238 -11.03 9.66 -1.98
C VAL A 238 -9.70 10.37 -1.96
N VAL A 239 -9.14 10.59 -0.78
CA VAL A 239 -7.71 10.92 -0.70
C VAL A 239 -6.89 9.71 -1.13
N ALA A 240 -5.77 9.94 -1.81
CA ALA A 240 -4.94 8.88 -2.38
C ALA A 240 -4.42 7.87 -1.34
N GLU A 241 -4.29 8.28 -0.09
CA GLU A 241 -3.93 7.47 1.06
C GLU A 241 -4.88 6.29 1.27
N PHE A 242 -6.17 6.46 0.95
CA PHE A 242 -7.20 5.41 1.02
C PHE A 242 -7.35 4.60 -0.28
N ASN A 243 -6.59 4.92 -1.34
CA ASN A 243 -6.60 4.15 -2.59
C ASN A 243 -5.53 3.05 -2.55
N THR A 244 -5.78 2.04 -1.72
CA THR A 244 -4.89 0.88 -1.57
C THR A 244 -5.34 -0.23 -2.54
N PRO A 245 -4.44 -0.78 -3.37
CA PRO A 245 -4.79 -1.85 -4.31
C PRO A 245 -5.36 -3.08 -3.59
N ASP A 246 -6.51 -3.56 -4.04
CA ASP A 246 -7.10 -4.81 -3.55
C ASP A 246 -6.66 -6.00 -4.40
N TYR A 247 -5.80 -6.84 -3.82
CA TYR A 247 -5.31 -8.07 -4.46
C TYR A 247 -6.14 -9.31 -4.16
N SER A 248 -7.18 -9.21 -3.32
CA SER A 248 -8.04 -10.34 -2.97
C SER A 248 -8.77 -10.94 -4.19
N ARG A 249 -8.92 -10.16 -5.26
CA ARG A 249 -9.56 -10.56 -6.53
C ARG A 249 -8.56 -10.91 -7.63
N SER A 250 -7.27 -11.09 -7.32
CA SER A 250 -6.26 -11.45 -8.33
C SER A 250 -6.50 -12.87 -8.87
N PRO A 251 -6.22 -13.14 -10.16
CA PRO A 251 -6.33 -14.49 -10.71
C PRO A 251 -5.56 -15.51 -9.86
N GLY A 252 -6.25 -16.57 -9.43
CA GLY A 252 -5.67 -17.64 -8.61
C GLY A 252 -5.95 -17.54 -7.11
N VAL A 253 -6.51 -16.43 -6.61
CA VAL A 253 -7.05 -16.34 -5.24
C VAL A 253 -8.46 -16.94 -5.23
N ARG A 254 -8.74 -17.90 -4.36
CA ARG A 254 -10.10 -18.46 -4.24
C ARG A 254 -10.97 -17.50 -3.45
N LYS A 255 -12.21 -17.26 -3.91
CA LYS A 255 -13.18 -16.40 -3.19
C LYS A 255 -13.39 -16.86 -1.74
N SER A 256 -13.35 -18.17 -1.49
CA SER A 256 -13.46 -18.77 -0.14
C SER A 256 -12.30 -18.44 0.80
N GLU A 257 -11.15 -18.01 0.27
CA GLU A 257 -9.96 -17.66 1.05
C GLU A 257 -9.91 -16.18 1.42
N VAL A 258 -10.87 -15.38 0.93
CA VAL A 258 -10.93 -13.93 1.13
C VAL A 258 -11.82 -13.62 2.33
N LEU A 259 -11.21 -13.40 3.50
CA LEU A 259 -11.90 -13.03 4.74
C LEU A 259 -12.01 -11.51 4.94
N GLY A 260 -11.45 -10.73 4.01
CA GLY A 260 -11.33 -9.29 4.08
C GLY A 260 -10.70 -8.73 2.82
N THR A 261 -10.77 -7.41 2.68
CA THR A 261 -10.20 -6.67 1.54
C THR A 261 -9.24 -5.62 2.07
N ALA A 262 -8.22 -5.24 1.29
CA ALA A 262 -7.41 -4.06 1.57
C ALA A 262 -8.11 -2.75 1.16
N GLN A 263 -9.19 -2.85 0.36
CA GLN A 263 -9.99 -1.71 -0.08
C GLN A 263 -10.61 -0.99 1.12
N TRP A 264 -10.53 0.34 1.09
CA TRP A 264 -11.12 1.17 2.12
C TRP A 264 -12.61 1.41 1.86
N SER A 265 -13.35 1.66 2.93
CA SER A 265 -14.76 2.05 2.92
C SER A 265 -15.03 2.93 4.14
N ALA A 266 -16.13 3.69 4.13
CA ALA A 266 -16.53 4.49 5.29
C ALA A 266 -16.67 3.62 6.56
N ALA A 267 -17.30 2.45 6.44
CA ALA A 267 -17.42 1.50 7.55
C ALA A 267 -16.06 1.02 8.09
N LYS A 268 -15.07 0.81 7.20
CA LYS A 268 -13.73 0.44 7.63
C LYS A 268 -12.99 1.60 8.31
N VAL A 269 -13.14 2.83 7.83
CA VAL A 269 -12.59 4.01 8.50
C VAL A 269 -13.13 4.12 9.93
N GLN A 270 -14.42 3.88 10.14
CA GLN A 270 -15.02 3.81 11.48
C GLN A 270 -14.52 2.61 12.30
N HIS A 271 -14.26 1.48 11.65
CA HIS A 271 -13.71 0.30 12.30
C HIS A 271 -12.31 0.54 12.88
N VAL A 272 -11.47 1.37 12.23
CA VAL A 272 -10.14 1.73 12.76
C VAL A 272 -10.24 2.27 14.19
N PHE A 273 -11.18 3.19 14.46
CA PHE A 273 -11.35 3.77 15.78
C PHE A 273 -11.58 2.71 16.86
N ARG A 274 -12.49 1.75 16.60
CA ARG A 274 -12.78 0.63 17.50
C ARG A 274 -11.60 -0.32 17.63
N ALA A 275 -10.97 -0.68 16.51
CA ALA A 275 -9.86 -1.64 16.50
C ALA A 275 -8.62 -1.12 17.25
N ARG A 276 -8.40 0.20 17.31
CA ARG A 276 -7.35 0.82 18.13
C ARG A 276 -7.52 0.59 19.63
N GLN A 277 -8.76 0.41 20.09
CA GLN A 277 -9.09 0.23 21.51
C GLN A 277 -9.04 -1.24 21.96
N VAL A 278 -8.99 -2.18 21.02
CA VAL A 278 -8.88 -3.61 21.33
C VAL A 278 -7.51 -3.88 21.95
N ASN A 279 -7.47 -4.53 23.12
CA ASN A 279 -6.24 -5.00 23.74
C ASN A 279 -5.70 -6.22 23.00
N GLU A 280 -4.38 -6.25 22.81
CA GLU A 280 -3.71 -7.38 22.15
C GLU A 280 -3.34 -8.42 23.22
N ASP A 281 -3.56 -9.69 22.92
CA ASP A 281 -3.14 -10.80 23.78
C ASP A 281 -1.61 -11.01 23.64
N LEU A 282 -0.86 -10.32 24.50
CA LEU A 282 0.61 -10.37 24.48
C LEU A 282 1.18 -11.72 24.91
N LEU A 283 0.42 -12.53 25.66
CA LEU A 283 0.85 -13.88 26.03
C LEU A 283 0.78 -14.79 24.82
N GLN A 284 -0.34 -14.74 24.09
CA GLN A 284 -0.50 -15.49 22.85
C GLN A 284 0.54 -15.04 21.80
N LEU A 285 0.80 -13.74 21.69
CA LEU A 285 1.85 -13.22 20.80
C LEU A 285 3.24 -13.73 21.19
N ALA A 286 3.59 -13.72 22.48
CA ALA A 286 4.87 -14.23 22.97
C ALA A 286 5.05 -15.72 22.64
N GLU A 287 4.00 -16.52 22.80
CA GLU A 287 3.99 -17.93 22.44
C GLU A 287 4.14 -18.14 20.92
N ASP A 288 3.41 -17.38 20.11
CA ASP A 288 3.55 -17.41 18.65
C ASP A 288 4.97 -17.05 18.20
N ILE A 289 5.63 -16.09 18.87
CA ILE A 289 7.04 -15.71 18.65
C ILE A 289 7.99 -16.84 19.04
N ARG A 290 7.78 -17.45 20.21
CA ARG A 290 8.59 -18.59 20.69
C ARG A 290 8.56 -19.73 19.69
N GLN A 291 7.36 -20.16 19.29
CA GLN A 291 7.15 -21.19 18.28
C GLN A 291 7.81 -20.81 16.94
N ALA A 292 7.70 -19.54 16.52
CA ALA A 292 8.29 -19.07 15.28
C ALA A 292 9.82 -19.13 15.29
N ARG A 293 10.47 -18.92 16.43
CA ARG A 293 11.94 -19.00 16.59
C ARG A 293 12.42 -20.45 16.68
N GLU A 294 11.77 -21.27 17.51
CA GLU A 294 12.17 -22.65 17.78
C GLU A 294 11.96 -23.60 16.60
N LYS A 295 10.92 -23.38 15.78
CA LYS A 295 10.61 -24.28 14.68
C LYS A 295 11.79 -24.35 13.71
N PRO A 296 12.46 -25.50 13.54
CA PRO A 296 13.57 -25.61 12.61
C PRO A 296 13.09 -25.24 11.20
N GLY A 297 14.00 -24.68 10.38
CA GLY A 297 13.71 -24.59 8.95
C GLY A 297 13.31 -25.98 8.44
N CYS A 298 12.27 -26.07 7.60
CA CYS A 298 11.85 -27.36 7.05
C CYS A 298 13.07 -28.08 6.50
N SER A 299 13.52 -29.10 7.23
CA SER A 299 14.64 -29.92 6.78
C SER A 299 14.18 -30.56 5.48
N ARG A 300 15.09 -30.63 4.50
CA ARG A 300 14.78 -31.30 3.25
C ARG A 300 14.50 -32.75 3.60
N SER A 301 13.22 -33.12 3.68
CA SER A 301 12.82 -34.51 3.83
C SER A 301 13.56 -35.29 2.75
N SER A 302 14.34 -36.30 3.16
CA SER A 302 14.96 -37.24 2.24
C SER A 302 13.88 -37.69 1.28
N SER A 303 14.08 -37.46 -0.03
CA SER A 303 13.03 -37.71 -1.00
C SER A 303 12.81 -39.21 -1.10
N LEU A 304 11.71 -39.70 -0.53
CA LEU A 304 11.23 -41.04 -0.82
C LEU A 304 11.08 -41.17 -2.34
N LYS A 305 11.60 -42.27 -2.90
CA LYS A 305 11.41 -42.60 -4.30
C LYS A 305 9.91 -42.77 -4.53
N GLN A 306 9.32 -41.90 -5.35
CA GLN A 306 7.93 -42.07 -5.73
C GLN A 306 7.81 -43.27 -6.66
N GLN A 307 6.81 -44.10 -6.40
CA GLN A 307 6.44 -45.22 -7.26
C GLN A 307 5.22 -44.84 -8.08
N THR A 308 5.18 -45.32 -9.32
CA THR A 308 3.98 -45.30 -10.17
C THR A 308 3.20 -46.59 -9.98
N ASP A 309 1.87 -46.53 -10.06
CA ASP A 309 1.04 -47.73 -10.17
C ASP A 309 1.10 -48.33 -11.60
N ALA A 310 0.37 -49.42 -11.82
CA ALA A 310 0.26 -50.09 -13.12
C ALA A 310 -0.34 -49.17 -14.22
N ASP A 311 -1.10 -48.14 -13.84
CA ASP A 311 -1.71 -47.17 -14.75
C ASP A 311 -0.79 -45.97 -15.05
N GLY A 312 0.43 -45.95 -14.51
CA GLY A 312 1.36 -44.82 -14.62
C GLY A 312 0.95 -43.58 -13.81
N LYS A 313 0.03 -43.72 -12.85
CA LYS A 313 -0.32 -42.65 -11.90
C LYS A 313 0.72 -42.62 -10.79
N TRP A 314 0.98 -41.42 -10.29
CA TRP A 314 1.97 -41.16 -9.25
C TRP A 314 1.29 -41.03 -7.89
N GLN A 315 1.82 -41.70 -6.87
CA GLN A 315 1.32 -41.56 -5.52
C GLN A 315 1.77 -40.22 -4.90
N CYS A 316 0.82 -39.43 -4.42
CA CYS A 316 1.09 -38.23 -3.64
C CYS A 316 1.58 -38.60 -2.23
N VAL A 317 2.80 -38.21 -1.87
CA VAL A 317 3.37 -38.56 -0.54
C VAL A 317 2.63 -37.92 0.64
N ALA A 318 1.83 -36.87 0.39
CA ALA A 318 1.12 -36.14 1.43
C ALA A 318 -0.30 -36.67 1.70
N CYS A 319 -1.01 -37.19 0.67
CA CYS A 319 -2.37 -37.71 0.85
C CYS A 319 -2.54 -39.18 0.46
N GLY A 320 -1.49 -39.86 0.00
CA GLY A 320 -1.51 -41.27 -0.41
C GLY A 320 -2.27 -41.56 -1.72
N GLN A 321 -2.95 -40.59 -2.31
CA GLN A 321 -3.75 -40.77 -3.53
C GLN A 321 -2.87 -40.85 -4.79
N TYR A 322 -3.20 -41.77 -5.69
CA TYR A 322 -2.62 -41.89 -7.03
C TYR A 322 -3.26 -40.90 -8.00
N LYS A 323 -2.44 -40.10 -8.70
CA LYS A 323 -2.91 -39.08 -9.66
C LYS A 323 -2.03 -39.07 -10.91
N TYR A 324 -2.59 -38.66 -12.04
CA TYR A 324 -1.79 -38.40 -13.24
C TYR A 324 -0.79 -37.26 -13.01
N MET A 325 0.25 -37.22 -13.85
CA MET A 325 1.33 -36.22 -13.79
C MET A 325 0.80 -34.77 -13.80
N THR A 326 -0.31 -34.50 -14.50
CA THR A 326 -0.98 -33.18 -14.54
C THR A 326 -1.52 -32.74 -13.18
N GLY A 327 -1.71 -33.67 -12.24
CA GLY A 327 -2.08 -33.42 -10.85
C GLY A 327 -0.94 -32.93 -9.95
N PHE A 328 0.29 -32.87 -10.47
CA PHE A 328 1.50 -32.43 -9.76
C PHE A 328 2.09 -31.17 -10.41
N HIS A 329 2.86 -30.40 -9.63
CA HIS A 329 3.63 -29.29 -10.19
C HIS A 329 4.93 -29.82 -10.81
N SER A 330 5.33 -29.25 -11.94
CA SER A 330 6.66 -29.48 -12.49
C SER A 330 7.74 -28.90 -11.56
N HIS A 331 8.89 -29.56 -11.51
CA HIS A 331 10.01 -29.19 -10.67
C HIS A 331 11.33 -29.58 -11.33
N ALA A 332 12.04 -28.59 -11.88
CA ALA A 332 13.26 -28.80 -12.68
C ALA A 332 14.39 -29.54 -11.94
N GLY A 333 14.45 -29.44 -10.60
CA GLY A 333 15.51 -30.09 -9.80
C GLY A 333 15.24 -31.53 -9.35
N LYS A 334 14.20 -32.20 -9.86
CA LYS A 334 13.88 -33.59 -9.49
C LYS A 334 14.13 -34.51 -10.68
N VAL A 335 14.57 -35.74 -10.42
CA VAL A 335 14.87 -36.75 -11.46
C VAL A 335 13.68 -36.94 -12.42
N ASN A 336 12.47 -36.97 -11.87
CA ASN A 336 11.25 -37.17 -12.66
C ASN A 336 10.59 -35.86 -13.11
N GLY A 337 11.23 -34.71 -12.88
CA GLY A 337 10.72 -33.40 -13.26
C GLY A 337 9.44 -32.94 -12.55
N ILE A 338 8.96 -33.65 -11.51
CA ILE A 338 7.72 -33.34 -10.77
C ILE A 338 7.94 -33.32 -9.25
N ARG A 339 7.04 -32.61 -8.55
CA ARG A 339 6.97 -32.63 -7.07
C ARG A 339 6.37 -33.92 -6.54
N SER A 340 6.72 -34.28 -5.31
CA SER A 340 6.23 -35.49 -4.66
C SER A 340 4.83 -35.36 -4.07
N ASP A 341 4.39 -34.14 -3.81
CA ASP A 341 3.06 -33.79 -3.34
C ASP A 341 2.19 -33.26 -4.49
N CYS A 342 0.92 -33.66 -4.52
CA CYS A 342 -0.02 -33.18 -5.53
C CYS A 342 -0.30 -31.68 -5.36
N LYS A 343 -0.81 -31.03 -6.43
CA LYS A 343 -1.14 -29.60 -6.44
C LYS A 343 -2.05 -29.15 -5.29
N GLN A 344 -2.97 -30.01 -4.83
CA GLN A 344 -3.85 -29.69 -3.69
C GLN A 344 -3.08 -29.71 -2.37
N CYS A 345 -2.37 -30.80 -2.06
CA CYS A 345 -1.57 -30.91 -0.83
C CYS A 345 -0.46 -29.86 -0.75
N CYS A 346 0.19 -29.53 -1.87
CA CYS A 346 1.19 -28.47 -1.94
C CYS A 346 0.59 -27.11 -1.54
N ARG A 347 -0.64 -26.82 -1.99
CA ARG A 347 -1.37 -25.60 -1.62
C ARG A 347 -1.78 -25.62 -0.16
N ASP A 348 -2.37 -26.71 0.34
CA ASP A 348 -2.80 -26.83 1.74
C ASP A 348 -1.64 -26.71 2.72
N SER A 349 -0.51 -27.35 2.40
CA SER A 349 0.73 -27.20 3.16
C SER A 349 1.24 -25.75 3.13
N SER A 350 1.23 -25.11 1.95
CA SER A 350 1.63 -23.71 1.82
C SER A 350 0.71 -22.76 2.60
N MET A 351 -0.60 -23.01 2.61
CA MET A 351 -1.56 -22.23 3.39
C MET A 351 -1.31 -22.39 4.89
N ARG A 352 -1.19 -23.64 5.38
CA ARG A 352 -0.86 -23.93 6.79
C ARG A 352 0.47 -23.34 7.22
N HIS A 353 1.46 -23.30 6.33
CA HIS A 353 2.73 -22.65 6.63
C HIS A 353 2.55 -21.13 6.72
N ARG A 354 1.89 -20.52 5.74
CA ARG A 354 1.65 -19.07 5.68
C ARG A 354 0.73 -18.55 6.79
N SER A 355 -0.08 -19.40 7.41
CA SER A 355 -0.88 -19.07 8.59
C SER A 355 -0.07 -19.07 9.90
N THR A 356 1.17 -19.54 9.89
CA THR A 356 2.08 -19.40 11.05
C THR A 356 2.81 -18.06 10.99
N LEU A 357 3.17 -17.50 12.15
CA LEU A 357 3.98 -16.28 12.21
C LEU A 357 5.28 -16.43 11.41
N ARG A 358 6.02 -17.54 11.61
CA ARG A 358 7.26 -17.83 10.87
C ARG A 358 7.04 -17.83 9.36
N GLY A 359 6.03 -18.56 8.87
CA GLY A 359 5.79 -18.66 7.43
C GLY A 359 5.32 -17.35 6.80
N HIS A 360 4.54 -16.55 7.53
CA HIS A 360 4.16 -15.21 7.07
C HIS A 360 5.37 -14.26 7.03
N VAL A 361 6.21 -14.23 8.07
CA VAL A 361 7.44 -13.40 8.09
C VAL A 361 8.42 -13.82 6.99
N GLN A 362 8.60 -15.12 6.75
CA GLN A 362 9.41 -15.61 5.62
C GLN A 362 8.86 -15.15 4.27
N THR A 363 7.54 -15.07 4.12
CA THR A 363 6.90 -14.54 2.92
C THR A 363 7.22 -13.05 2.75
N ILE A 364 7.16 -12.26 3.83
CA ILE A 364 7.58 -10.84 3.82
C ILE A 364 9.04 -10.72 3.38
N LEU A 365 9.97 -11.48 3.99
CA LEU A 365 11.40 -11.43 3.64
C LEU A 365 11.67 -11.80 2.18
N SER A 366 10.96 -12.80 1.65
CA SER A 366 11.06 -13.18 0.24
C SER A 366 10.69 -12.00 -0.68
N HIS A 367 9.58 -11.30 -0.38
CA HIS A 367 9.16 -10.12 -1.13
C HIS A 367 10.15 -8.96 -0.98
N VAL A 368 10.70 -8.75 0.21
CA VAL A 368 11.73 -7.72 0.48
C VAL A 368 12.94 -7.96 -0.40
N ARG A 369 13.51 -9.18 -0.38
CA ARG A 369 14.69 -9.55 -1.19
C ARG A 369 14.43 -9.36 -2.68
N ALA A 370 13.29 -9.83 -3.18
CA ALA A 370 12.92 -9.66 -4.59
C ALA A 370 12.86 -8.17 -4.97
N ARG A 371 12.17 -7.34 -4.17
CA ARG A 371 12.05 -5.89 -4.42
C ARG A 371 13.38 -5.15 -4.29
N SER A 372 14.21 -5.55 -3.32
CA SER A 372 15.52 -4.96 -3.10
C SER A 372 16.45 -5.23 -4.27
N ASN A 373 16.47 -6.47 -4.77
CA ASN A 373 17.26 -6.86 -5.93
C ASN A 373 16.83 -6.09 -7.19
N THR A 374 15.52 -5.96 -7.44
CA THR A 374 15.02 -5.17 -8.57
C THR A 374 15.43 -3.70 -8.51
N ARG A 375 15.59 -3.14 -7.31
CA ARG A 375 15.91 -1.72 -7.09
C ARG A 375 17.37 -1.48 -6.70
N GLN A 376 18.19 -2.53 -6.62
CA GLN A 376 19.57 -2.49 -6.12
C GLN A 376 19.70 -1.80 -4.75
N LEU A 377 18.77 -2.08 -3.84
CA LEU A 377 18.79 -1.52 -2.49
C LEU A 377 19.50 -2.45 -1.50
N LEU A 378 20.07 -1.87 -0.44
CA LEU A 378 20.57 -2.63 0.71
C LEU A 378 19.42 -3.37 1.41
N THR A 379 19.66 -4.62 1.81
CA THR A 379 18.76 -5.38 2.69
C THR A 379 19.55 -5.98 3.83
N ASP A 380 19.25 -5.51 5.04
CA ASP A 380 19.74 -6.05 6.31
C ASP A 380 18.56 -6.40 7.21
N LEU A 381 17.78 -7.40 6.77
CA LEU A 381 16.66 -7.94 7.52
C LEU A 381 16.71 -9.47 7.48
N ASP A 382 16.57 -10.07 8.66
CA ASP A 382 16.40 -11.49 8.86
C ASP A 382 15.05 -11.79 9.54
N LEU A 383 14.81 -13.07 9.87
CA LEU A 383 13.60 -13.53 10.55
C LEU A 383 13.42 -12.86 11.92
N ASN A 384 14.50 -12.77 12.69
CA ASN A 384 14.47 -12.21 14.05
C ASN A 384 14.24 -10.71 14.01
N SER A 385 14.86 -9.98 13.07
CA SER A 385 14.63 -8.54 12.87
C SER A 385 13.14 -8.20 12.77
N ILE A 386 12.37 -8.97 12.01
CA ILE A 386 10.93 -8.73 11.84
C ILE A 386 10.13 -9.17 13.07
N ILE A 387 10.50 -10.30 13.69
CA ILE A 387 9.88 -10.77 14.94
C ILE A 387 10.08 -9.76 16.08
N ASP A 388 11.29 -9.23 16.21
CA ASP A 388 11.65 -8.23 17.21
C ASP A 388 10.88 -6.93 16.97
N MET A 389 10.73 -6.51 15.71
CA MET A 389 9.84 -5.41 15.33
C MET A 389 8.41 -5.63 15.79
N LEU A 390 7.86 -6.84 15.56
CA LEU A 390 6.48 -7.17 15.96
C LEU A 390 6.31 -7.12 17.48
N TRP A 391 7.29 -7.63 18.22
CA TRP A 391 7.30 -7.59 19.68
C TRP A 391 7.40 -6.17 20.23
N LEU A 392 8.36 -5.38 19.73
CA LEU A 392 8.54 -3.98 20.11
C LEU A 392 7.29 -3.14 19.80
N GLN A 393 6.58 -3.47 18.73
CA GLN A 393 5.29 -2.85 18.39
C GLN A 393 4.09 -3.47 19.12
N ARG A 394 4.31 -4.43 20.04
CA ARG A 394 3.26 -5.12 20.82
C ARG A 394 2.16 -5.71 19.94
N GLY A 395 2.52 -6.26 18.78
CA GLY A 395 1.56 -6.84 17.83
C GLY A 395 0.75 -5.81 17.01
N ARG A 396 1.08 -4.52 17.06
CA ARG A 396 0.26 -3.45 16.47
C ARG A 396 0.90 -2.77 15.27
N CYS A 397 0.07 -2.18 14.43
CA CYS A 397 0.47 -1.33 13.32
C CYS A 397 1.22 -0.09 13.85
N PHE A 398 2.39 0.18 13.30
CA PHE A 398 3.27 1.27 13.75
C PHE A 398 2.63 2.67 13.66
N TYR A 399 1.79 2.91 12.65
CA TYR A 399 1.12 4.19 12.48
C TYR A 399 -0.23 4.26 13.21
N SER A 400 -1.07 3.24 13.01
CA SER A 400 -2.47 3.32 13.47
C SER A 400 -2.71 2.76 14.86
N GLY A 401 -1.83 1.90 15.37
CA GLY A 401 -2.02 1.19 16.65
C GLY A 401 -3.03 0.03 16.57
N ILE A 402 -3.56 -0.29 15.38
CA ILE A 402 -4.47 -1.42 15.19
C ILE A 402 -3.72 -2.76 15.33
N PRO A 403 -4.30 -3.78 16.00
CA PRO A 403 -3.81 -5.16 15.99
C PRO A 403 -3.49 -5.70 14.59
N LEU A 404 -2.28 -6.24 14.41
CA LEU A 404 -1.85 -6.83 13.14
C LEU A 404 -2.22 -8.30 13.06
N GLN A 405 -2.80 -8.69 11.94
CA GLN A 405 -3.20 -10.07 11.67
C GLN A 405 -2.18 -10.79 10.79
N TYR A 406 -1.85 -12.04 11.12
CA TYR A 406 -0.98 -12.89 10.29
C TYR A 406 -1.44 -14.35 10.20
N LYS A 407 -2.41 -14.77 11.04
CA LYS A 407 -2.87 -16.16 11.10
C LYS A 407 -3.72 -16.57 9.90
N ALA A 408 -4.45 -15.63 9.32
CA ALA A 408 -5.32 -15.91 8.19
C ALA A 408 -4.87 -15.16 6.94
N LEU A 409 -5.07 -15.79 5.78
CA LEU A 409 -4.85 -15.15 4.50
C LEU A 409 -6.00 -14.19 4.22
N HIS A 410 -5.70 -13.08 3.53
CA HIS A 410 -6.68 -12.11 3.09
C HIS A 410 -7.63 -11.58 4.18
N VAL A 411 -7.17 -11.45 5.42
CA VAL A 411 -7.92 -10.76 6.49
C VAL A 411 -7.63 -9.26 6.51
N HIS A 412 -8.52 -8.52 7.18
CA HIS A 412 -8.27 -7.13 7.52
C HIS A 412 -7.04 -6.99 8.42
N TRP A 413 -6.37 -5.85 8.29
CA TRP A 413 -5.22 -5.47 9.11
C TRP A 413 -4.04 -6.43 9.02
N ARG A 414 -3.90 -7.08 7.86
CA ARG A 414 -2.83 -8.05 7.64
C ARG A 414 -1.47 -7.37 7.75
N MET A 415 -0.57 -7.98 8.52
CA MET A 415 0.80 -7.50 8.72
C MET A 415 1.56 -7.39 7.39
N SER A 416 2.11 -6.20 7.13
CA SER A 416 3.00 -5.87 6.02
C SER A 416 4.22 -5.10 6.54
N LEU A 417 5.29 -5.07 5.76
CA LEU A 417 6.50 -4.31 6.07
C LEU A 417 6.53 -3.02 5.24
N GLU A 418 6.85 -1.91 5.89
CA GLU A 418 6.96 -0.59 5.26
C GLU A 418 8.32 0.04 5.56
N ARG A 419 8.86 0.79 4.59
CA ARG A 419 10.07 1.60 4.79
C ARG A 419 9.67 3.02 5.19
N VAL A 420 10.17 3.51 6.32
CA VAL A 420 9.91 4.87 6.79
C VAL A 420 10.51 5.89 5.81
N ASN A 421 11.76 5.68 5.40
CA ASN A 421 12.40 6.44 4.32
C ASN A 421 12.56 5.58 3.07
N ASN A 422 11.86 5.99 2.00
CA ASN A 422 11.89 5.30 0.71
C ASN A 422 13.23 5.37 -0.04
N SER A 423 14.12 6.29 0.33
CA SER A 423 15.47 6.42 -0.23
C SER A 423 16.49 5.48 0.43
N VAL A 424 16.16 4.93 1.59
CA VAL A 424 17.00 3.97 2.31
C VAL A 424 16.54 2.54 2.01
N GLY A 425 17.48 1.59 2.09
CA GLY A 425 17.20 0.16 1.94
C GLY A 425 16.30 -0.42 3.02
N TYR A 426 16.15 -1.74 3.03
CA TYR A 426 15.40 -2.46 4.05
C TYR A 426 16.33 -2.80 5.23
N THR A 427 16.33 -1.99 6.28
CA THR A 427 17.12 -2.19 7.51
C THR A 427 16.21 -2.19 8.74
N LYS A 428 16.71 -2.64 9.90
CA LYS A 428 15.91 -2.70 11.13
C LYS A 428 15.47 -1.31 11.62
N GLU A 429 16.24 -0.28 11.29
CA GLU A 429 16.02 1.11 11.69
C GLU A 429 15.09 1.84 10.72
N ASN A 430 15.09 1.45 9.44
CA ASN A 430 14.28 2.08 8.40
C ASN A 430 12.97 1.34 8.10
N CYS A 431 12.72 0.19 8.71
CA CYS A 431 11.50 -0.57 8.50
C CYS A 431 10.62 -0.62 9.75
N VAL A 432 9.32 -0.68 9.50
CA VAL A 432 8.27 -0.85 10.52
C VAL A 432 7.20 -1.80 10.01
N LEU A 433 6.46 -2.43 10.93
CA LEU A 433 5.32 -3.27 10.57
C LEU A 433 4.03 -2.46 10.59
N ILE A 434 3.25 -2.57 9.52
CA ILE A 434 1.98 -1.86 9.35
C ILE A 434 0.90 -2.81 8.87
N ALA A 435 -0.35 -2.40 9.00
CA ALA A 435 -1.45 -3.08 8.33
C ALA A 435 -1.38 -2.80 6.81
N VAL A 436 -1.68 -3.80 5.99
CA VAL A 436 -1.59 -3.72 4.51
C VAL A 436 -2.44 -2.59 3.94
N GLU A 437 -3.55 -2.24 4.59
CA GLU A 437 -4.41 -1.12 4.22
C GLU A 437 -3.68 0.23 4.21
N PHE A 438 -2.64 0.38 5.04
CA PHE A 438 -1.80 1.57 5.13
C PHE A 438 -0.55 1.51 4.24
N ASN A 439 -0.34 0.39 3.51
CA ASN A 439 0.78 0.22 2.59
C ASN A 439 0.42 0.77 1.21
N THR A 440 0.32 2.10 1.13
CA THR A 440 -0.09 2.79 -0.10
C THR A 440 1.14 3.09 -0.96
N SER A 441 1.08 2.73 -2.25
CA SER A 441 2.18 3.00 -3.17
C SER A 441 2.40 4.50 -3.35
N ASP A 442 3.58 5.00 -2.98
CA ASP A 442 3.98 6.37 -3.30
C ASP A 442 4.73 6.45 -4.63
N TYR A 443 4.04 6.96 -5.66
CA TYR A 443 4.62 7.19 -6.98
C TYR A 443 5.20 8.59 -7.15
N SER A 444 5.01 9.49 -6.18
CA SER A 444 5.42 10.89 -6.32
C SER A 444 6.94 11.01 -6.41
N ARG A 445 7.70 10.33 -5.56
CA ARG A 445 9.16 10.56 -5.43
C ARG A 445 10.01 9.99 -6.56
N ASN A 446 9.68 8.82 -7.10
CA ASN A 446 10.57 8.13 -8.05
C ASN A 446 10.49 8.67 -9.48
N LYS A 447 9.47 9.45 -9.82
CA LYS A 447 9.20 9.93 -11.19
C LYS A 447 8.78 11.39 -11.24
N ALA A 448 8.87 12.11 -10.13
CA ALA A 448 8.48 13.51 -10.08
C ALA A 448 9.40 14.34 -10.97
N THR A 449 8.81 14.86 -12.03
CA THR A 449 9.38 15.89 -12.89
C THR A 449 9.11 17.29 -12.36
N THR A 450 8.42 17.39 -11.23
CA THR A 450 7.87 18.63 -10.65
C THR A 450 7.97 18.54 -9.13
N GLN A 451 7.82 19.67 -8.45
CA GLN A 451 7.89 19.72 -6.99
C GLN A 451 6.90 18.75 -6.35
N VAL A 452 7.37 18.01 -5.34
CA VAL A 452 6.58 17.09 -4.52
C VAL A 452 6.26 17.78 -3.21
N PHE A 453 4.98 18.04 -2.96
CA PHE A 453 4.50 18.77 -1.77
C PHE A 453 4.12 17.82 -0.63
N GLY A 454 4.01 16.53 -0.92
CA GLY A 454 3.66 15.51 0.05
C GLY A 454 3.79 14.12 -0.53
N THR A 455 3.35 13.14 0.24
CA THR A 455 3.40 11.72 -0.12
C THR A 455 2.05 11.09 0.18
N ALA A 456 1.66 10.06 -0.58
CA ALA A 456 0.52 9.21 -0.24
C ALA A 456 0.86 8.16 0.84
N GLN A 457 2.13 8.08 1.25
CA GLN A 457 2.56 7.22 2.33
C GLN A 457 1.91 7.66 3.65
N TRP A 458 1.47 6.69 4.46
CA TRP A 458 0.92 6.95 5.78
C TRP A 458 2.01 7.32 6.79
N SER A 459 1.64 8.18 7.75
CA SER A 459 2.47 8.58 8.88
C SER A 459 1.61 8.67 10.14
N ARG A 460 2.23 8.82 11.32
CA ARG A 460 1.47 8.99 12.58
C ARG A 460 0.66 10.27 12.57
N GLU A 461 1.20 11.37 12.06
CA GLU A 461 0.54 12.67 11.97
C GLU A 461 -0.74 12.56 11.13
N LYS A 462 -0.70 11.80 10.03
CA LYS A 462 -1.88 11.53 9.21
C LYS A 462 -2.91 10.68 9.94
N VAL A 463 -2.48 9.64 10.65
CA VAL A 463 -3.40 8.83 11.45
C VAL A 463 -4.08 9.70 12.51
N ILE A 464 -3.33 10.54 13.21
CA ILE A 464 -3.84 11.47 14.23
C ILE A 464 -4.81 12.47 13.59
N HIS A 465 -4.49 12.98 12.40
CA HIS A 465 -5.37 13.89 11.68
C HIS A 465 -6.73 13.26 11.36
N VAL A 466 -6.75 11.98 10.96
CA VAL A 466 -8.02 11.30 10.60
C VAL A 466 -8.78 10.76 11.81
N TRP A 467 -8.08 10.16 12.77
CA TRP A 467 -8.70 9.38 13.86
C TRP A 467 -8.37 9.89 15.26
N GLY A 468 -7.66 11.01 15.40
CA GLY A 468 -7.16 11.52 16.68
C GLY A 468 -5.99 10.70 17.26
N PRO A 469 -5.39 11.16 18.37
CA PRO A 469 -4.33 10.44 19.07
C PRO A 469 -4.82 9.05 19.52
N ALA A 470 -3.90 8.08 19.59
CA ALA A 470 -4.25 6.78 20.15
C ALA A 470 -4.37 6.93 21.67
N PHE A 471 -5.39 6.30 22.27
CA PHE A 471 -5.63 6.39 23.71
C PHE A 471 -4.40 5.94 24.55
N CYS A 472 -3.59 5.02 24.03
CA CYS A 472 -2.38 4.54 24.69
C CYS A 472 -1.19 5.51 24.65
N GLU A 473 -1.14 6.48 23.72
CA GLU A 473 -0.04 7.45 23.65
C GLU A 473 -0.21 8.55 24.71
N THR A 474 -1.43 8.80 25.18
CA THR A 474 -1.72 9.86 26.16
C THR A 474 -1.22 9.51 27.57
N LEU A 475 -1.03 8.21 27.87
CA LEU A 475 -0.65 7.73 29.21
C LEU A 475 0.86 7.60 29.43
N GLN A 476 1.69 7.79 28.40
CA GLN A 476 3.16 7.71 28.53
C GLN A 476 3.85 9.09 28.60
N ILE A 477 3.08 10.18 28.54
CA ILE A 477 3.61 11.57 28.58
C ILE A 477 3.30 12.25 29.93
N SER A 478 2.47 11.64 30.78
CA SER A 478 2.28 11.99 32.20
C SER A 478 3.21 11.15 33.07
#